data_AF-A0A429FB74-F1
#
_entry.id   AF-A0A429FB74-F1
#
_cell.length_a   1.000
_cell.length_b   1.000
_cell.length_c   1.000
_cell.angle_alpha   90.00
_cell.angle_beta   90.00
_cell.angle_gamma   90.00
#
_symmetry.space_group_name_H-M   'P 1'
#
loop_
_entity.id
_entity.type
_entity.pdbx_description
1 polymer ?
#
loop_
_entity_poly.entity_id
_entity_poly.type
_entity_poly.pdbx_seq_one_letter_code
_entity_poly.pdbx_strand_id
1 'polypeptide(L)'
;MLSIAFVPSAALVLVALFIGGFLVQQAIEDRDDAENGAVTLAEASRRIASLQRERAVALKAPGSRSATYTAYADRIDTSLSSVREIARAAPDAEVGYQQTIAVELLTAVEGMDRSDSLAVAGIDDAGRRDYAAAVGAYRSRLDAIAGKLTDSSRQTYRELVGSEDWGRFGAVETALSAATPPPVGQAAWRVAAGVVGRTLGDLTARQIEYSAQLAIDGGRRVLSGALAAAGAISLLAGVVMAIVMQLARRLPMTTLTWSHLVSDYAEKSTLLAHTSRRSGRADLSG
;
A
#
# COMPACT_ATOMS: atom_id res chain seq x y z
N MET A 1 -26.61 40.28 -21.13
CA MET A 1 -25.25 40.21 -20.53
C MET A 1 -25.12 39.15 -19.42
N LEU A 2 -26.07 38.22 -19.26
CA LEU A 2 -25.97 37.10 -18.31
C LEU A 2 -24.85 36.08 -18.63
N SER A 3 -24.40 36.00 -19.89
CA SER A 3 -23.41 35.00 -20.31
C SER A 3 -21.99 35.20 -19.74
N ILE A 4 -21.60 36.41 -19.32
CA ILE A 4 -20.22 36.66 -18.83
C ILE A 4 -20.04 36.21 -17.37
N ALA A 5 -21.09 36.24 -16.54
CA ALA A 5 -21.04 35.77 -15.15
C ALA A 5 -21.34 34.26 -14.99
N PHE A 6 -22.00 33.65 -15.98
CA PHE A 6 -22.35 32.23 -15.98
C PHE A 6 -21.16 31.32 -16.32
N VAL A 7 -20.30 31.76 -17.23
CA VAL A 7 -19.14 30.99 -17.69
C VAL A 7 -18.14 30.70 -16.54
N PRO A 8 -17.77 31.66 -15.67
CA PRO A 8 -16.88 31.40 -14.54
C PRO A 8 -17.48 30.44 -13.51
N SER A 9 -18.78 30.55 -13.20
CA SER A 9 -19.42 29.66 -12.21
C SER A 9 -19.61 28.24 -12.74
N ALA A 10 -19.97 28.09 -14.01
CA ALA A 10 -20.01 26.78 -14.65
C ALA A 10 -18.61 26.14 -14.71
N ALA A 11 -17.57 26.92 -14.98
CA ALA A 11 -16.19 26.44 -14.95
C ALA A 11 -15.77 25.97 -13.54
N LEU A 12 -16.14 26.68 -12.47
CA LEU A 12 -15.86 26.26 -11.10
C LEU A 12 -16.55 24.94 -10.73
N VAL A 13 -17.81 24.74 -11.15
CA VAL A 13 -18.52 23.46 -10.92
C VAL A 13 -17.84 22.33 -11.69
N LEU A 14 -17.39 22.55 -12.93
CA LEU A 14 -16.66 21.55 -13.71
C LEU A 14 -15.31 21.20 -13.06
N VAL A 15 -14.57 22.18 -12.57
CA VAL A 15 -13.31 21.95 -11.83
C VAL A 15 -13.57 21.18 -10.54
N ALA A 16 -14.61 21.54 -9.79
CA ALA A 16 -15.03 20.83 -8.59
C ALA A 16 -15.36 19.35 -8.87
N LEU A 17 -16.11 19.07 -9.93
CA LEU A 17 -16.44 17.71 -10.36
C LEU A 17 -15.19 16.94 -10.80
N PHE A 18 -14.27 17.60 -11.52
CA PHE A 18 -13.02 16.99 -11.96
C PHE A 18 -12.13 16.62 -10.77
N ILE A 19 -11.94 17.54 -9.81
CA ILE A 19 -11.17 17.29 -8.59
C ILE A 19 -11.84 16.20 -7.75
N GLY A 20 -13.16 16.26 -7.58
CA GLY A 20 -13.91 15.24 -6.83
C GLY A 20 -13.79 13.85 -7.47
N GLY A 21 -13.91 13.76 -8.80
CA GLY A 21 -13.70 12.52 -9.54
C GLY A 21 -12.28 11.98 -9.40
N PHE A 22 -11.28 12.86 -9.51
CA PHE A 22 -9.87 12.50 -9.32
C PHE A 22 -9.59 11.93 -7.93
N LEU A 23 -10.09 12.58 -6.87
CA LEU A 23 -9.91 12.10 -5.49
C LEU A 23 -10.57 10.75 -5.24
N VAL A 24 -11.76 10.52 -5.80
CA VAL A 24 -12.45 9.23 -5.70
C VAL A 24 -11.69 8.14 -6.46
N GLN A 25 -11.17 8.46 -7.65
CA GLN A 25 -10.42 7.49 -8.44
C GLN A 25 -9.09 7.11 -7.76
N GLN A 26 -8.34 8.08 -7.24
CA GLN A 26 -7.14 7.81 -6.46
C GLN A 26 -7.43 6.93 -5.25
N ALA A 27 -8.53 7.19 -4.54
CA ALA A 27 -8.95 6.38 -3.40
C ALA A 27 -9.34 4.93 -3.77
N ILE A 28 -9.82 4.69 -4.99
CA ILE A 28 -10.11 3.35 -5.49
C ILE A 28 -8.80 2.62 -5.81
N GLU A 29 -7.89 3.28 -6.52
CA GLU A 29 -6.57 2.72 -6.86
C GLU A 29 -5.79 2.35 -5.59
N ASP A 30 -5.70 3.24 -4.61
CA ASP A 30 -5.02 2.98 -3.33
C ASP A 30 -5.65 1.80 -2.56
N ARG A 31 -6.98 1.67 -2.60
CA ARG A 31 -7.71 0.56 -1.96
C ARG A 31 -7.42 -0.76 -2.66
N ASP A 32 -7.50 -0.79 -3.99
CA ASP A 32 -7.28 -2.00 -4.77
C ASP A 32 -5.82 -2.47 -4.64
N ASP A 33 -4.85 -1.56 -4.62
CA ASP A 33 -3.45 -1.87 -4.37
C ASP A 33 -3.22 -2.45 -2.96
N ALA A 34 -3.88 -1.89 -1.95
CA ALA A 34 -3.82 -2.40 -0.58
C ALA A 34 -4.39 -3.82 -0.46
N GLU A 35 -5.57 -4.07 -1.06
CA GLU A 35 -6.23 -5.38 -1.10
C GLU A 35 -5.37 -6.41 -1.87
N ASN A 36 -4.88 -6.05 -3.06
CA ASN A 36 -4.04 -6.90 -3.89
C ASN A 36 -2.71 -7.24 -3.22
N GLY A 37 -2.07 -6.26 -2.56
CA GLY A 37 -0.83 -6.47 -1.82
C GLY A 37 -0.99 -7.49 -0.69
N ALA A 38 -2.08 -7.39 0.08
CA ALA A 38 -2.39 -8.32 1.15
C ALA A 38 -2.65 -9.76 0.66
N VAL A 39 -3.40 -9.92 -0.44
CA VAL A 39 -3.64 -11.22 -1.07
C VAL A 39 -2.34 -11.83 -1.57
N THR A 40 -1.52 -11.03 -2.27
CA THR A 40 -0.25 -11.49 -2.83
C THR A 40 0.72 -11.92 -1.72
N LEU A 41 0.77 -11.18 -0.61
CA LEU A 41 1.57 -11.54 0.56
C LEU A 41 1.13 -12.90 1.16
N ALA A 42 -0.18 -13.11 1.31
CA ALA A 42 -0.73 -14.36 1.82
C ALA A 42 -0.44 -15.55 0.88
N GLU A 43 -0.56 -15.36 -0.43
CA GLU A 43 -0.20 -16.38 -1.42
C GLU A 43 1.30 -16.73 -1.39
N ALA A 44 2.16 -15.72 -1.37
CA ALA A 44 3.60 -15.91 -1.33
C ALA A 44 4.05 -16.61 -0.05
N SER A 45 3.45 -16.29 1.11
CA SER A 45 3.73 -17.00 2.37
C SER A 45 3.35 -18.49 2.30
N ARG A 46 2.19 -18.81 1.71
CA ARG A 46 1.75 -20.20 1.50
C ARG A 46 2.68 -20.96 0.56
N ARG A 47 3.22 -20.27 -0.46
CA ARG A 47 4.22 -20.83 -1.38
C ARG A 47 5.55 -21.12 -0.68
N ILE A 48 6.02 -20.23 0.19
CA ILE A 48 7.22 -20.48 1.02
C ILE A 48 6.99 -21.70 1.91
N ALA A 49 5.84 -21.79 2.58
CA ALA A 49 5.49 -22.95 3.39
C ALA A 49 5.35 -24.27 2.58
N SER A 50 4.98 -24.21 1.30
CA SER A 50 5.00 -25.40 0.44
C SER A 50 6.44 -25.80 0.08
N LEU A 51 7.30 -24.84 -0.26
CA LEU A 51 8.71 -25.08 -0.56
C LEU A 51 9.48 -25.67 0.64
N GLN A 52 9.19 -25.20 1.85
CA GLN A 52 9.74 -25.75 3.09
C GLN A 52 9.37 -27.23 3.27
N ARG A 53 8.10 -27.57 3.05
CA ARG A 53 7.63 -28.97 3.11
C ARG A 53 8.28 -29.83 2.04
N GLU A 54 8.38 -29.33 0.81
CA GLU A 54 9.07 -30.01 -0.29
C GLU A 54 10.56 -30.26 0.05
N ARG A 55 11.26 -29.25 0.58
CA ARG A 55 12.64 -29.36 1.08
C ARG A 55 12.77 -30.45 2.13
N ALA A 56 11.92 -30.43 3.17
CA ALA A 56 11.96 -31.38 4.26
C ALA A 56 11.72 -32.84 3.79
N VAL A 57 10.88 -33.05 2.77
CA VAL A 57 10.68 -34.37 2.15
C VAL A 57 11.90 -34.77 1.33
N ALA A 58 12.40 -33.88 0.48
CA ALA A 58 13.52 -34.15 -0.42
C ALA A 58 14.81 -34.50 0.34
N LEU A 59 15.06 -33.85 1.48
CA LEU A 59 16.24 -34.12 2.33
C LEU A 59 16.25 -35.50 2.98
N LYS A 60 15.12 -36.23 2.98
CA LYS A 60 15.09 -37.63 3.45
C LYS A 60 15.77 -38.59 2.48
N ALA A 61 15.84 -38.24 1.19
CA ALA A 61 16.49 -39.08 0.18
C ALA A 61 18.02 -39.14 0.39
N PRO A 62 18.65 -40.32 0.24
CA PRO A 62 20.11 -40.45 0.31
C PRO A 62 20.80 -39.93 -0.97
N GLY A 63 22.04 -39.43 -0.84
CA GLY A 63 22.96 -39.20 -1.97
C GLY A 63 23.14 -37.76 -2.47
N SER A 64 22.31 -36.79 -2.07
CA SER A 64 22.42 -35.40 -2.58
C SER A 64 21.90 -34.30 -1.64
N ARG A 65 21.83 -34.55 -0.32
CA ARG A 65 21.18 -33.64 0.65
C ARG A 65 21.67 -32.18 0.59
N SER A 66 22.97 -31.96 0.40
CA SER A 66 23.55 -30.61 0.29
C SER A 66 23.08 -29.87 -0.97
N ALA A 67 23.18 -30.49 -2.15
CA ALA A 67 22.71 -29.89 -3.40
C ALA A 67 21.19 -29.65 -3.39
N THR A 68 20.42 -30.59 -2.84
CA THR A 68 18.97 -30.45 -2.64
C THR A 68 18.65 -29.28 -1.72
N TYR A 69 19.36 -29.16 -0.59
CA TYR A 69 19.19 -28.03 0.32
C TYR A 69 19.42 -26.69 -0.40
N THR A 70 20.54 -26.53 -1.11
CA THR A 70 20.88 -25.28 -1.81
C THR A 70 19.83 -24.89 -2.85
N ALA A 71 19.35 -25.85 -3.65
CA ALA A 71 18.32 -25.58 -4.66
C ALA A 71 17.00 -25.06 -4.07
N TYR A 72 16.59 -25.58 -2.89
CA TYR A 72 15.40 -25.06 -2.21
C TYR A 72 15.67 -23.74 -1.50
N ALA A 73 16.86 -23.54 -0.93
CA ALA A 73 17.24 -22.28 -0.29
C ALA A 73 17.12 -21.11 -1.28
N ASP A 74 17.68 -21.24 -2.49
CA ASP A 74 17.62 -20.20 -3.53
C ASP A 74 16.17 -19.86 -3.94
N ARG A 75 15.31 -20.88 -4.10
CA ARG A 75 13.89 -20.69 -4.45
C ARG A 75 13.11 -19.97 -3.33
N ILE A 76 13.40 -20.31 -2.07
CA ILE A 76 12.75 -19.68 -0.92
C ILE A 76 13.25 -18.24 -0.76
N ASP A 77 14.56 -17.99 -0.92
CA ASP A 77 15.14 -16.64 -0.82
C ASP A 77 14.60 -15.71 -1.90
N THR A 78 14.41 -16.21 -3.13
CA THR A 78 13.74 -15.48 -4.23
C THR A 78 12.27 -15.17 -3.89
N SER A 79 11.57 -16.08 -3.22
CA SER A 79 10.17 -15.85 -2.81
C SER A 79 10.10 -14.85 -1.65
N LEU A 80 11.06 -14.88 -0.73
CA LEU A 80 11.17 -13.91 0.36
C LEU A 80 11.52 -12.51 -0.15
N SER A 81 12.35 -12.38 -1.20
CA SER A 81 12.64 -11.07 -1.79
C SER A 81 11.40 -10.44 -2.44
N SER A 82 10.57 -11.21 -3.14
CA SER A 82 9.32 -10.69 -3.72
C SER A 82 8.35 -10.24 -2.62
N VAL A 83 8.27 -10.98 -1.52
CA VAL A 83 7.46 -10.61 -0.34
C VAL A 83 7.94 -9.29 0.28
N ARG A 84 9.26 -9.08 0.36
CA ARG A 84 9.84 -7.80 0.83
C ARG A 84 9.56 -6.64 -0.11
N GLU A 85 9.43 -6.89 -1.42
CA GLU A 85 9.06 -5.86 -2.39
C GLU A 85 7.60 -5.43 -2.22
N ILE A 86 6.69 -6.40 -2.05
CA ILE A 86 5.27 -6.13 -1.77
C ILE A 86 5.12 -5.28 -0.51
N ALA A 87 5.80 -5.66 0.59
CA ALA A 87 5.75 -4.89 1.84
C ALA A 87 6.29 -3.46 1.71
N ARG A 88 7.29 -3.24 0.83
CA ARG A 88 7.86 -1.91 0.55
C ARG A 88 6.97 -1.06 -0.35
N ALA A 89 6.13 -1.69 -1.17
CA ALA A 89 5.18 -1.04 -2.06
C ALA A 89 3.82 -0.76 -1.40
N ALA A 90 3.70 -0.95 -0.08
CA ALA A 90 2.46 -0.69 0.64
C ALA A 90 2.00 0.78 0.45
N PRO A 91 0.70 1.02 0.22
CA PRO A 91 0.18 2.35 -0.09
C PRO A 91 0.19 3.30 1.12
N ASP A 92 0.13 2.75 2.34
CA ASP A 92 0.23 3.51 3.58
C ASP A 92 1.27 2.96 4.54
N ALA A 93 1.79 3.86 5.40
CA ALA A 93 2.89 3.55 6.30
C ALA A 93 2.54 2.52 7.39
N GLU A 94 1.27 2.48 7.84
CA GLU A 94 0.85 1.55 8.89
C GLU A 94 0.73 0.13 8.32
N VAL A 95 0.12 -0.04 7.15
CA VAL A 95 0.10 -1.31 6.42
C VAL A 95 1.52 -1.77 6.10
N GLY A 96 2.38 -0.89 5.57
CA GLY A 96 3.77 -1.23 5.28
C GLY A 96 4.56 -1.66 6.52
N TYR A 97 4.32 -1.01 7.67
CA TYR A 97 4.91 -1.40 8.94
C TYR A 97 4.46 -2.80 9.38
N GLN A 98 3.15 -3.09 9.35
CA GLN A 98 2.60 -4.39 9.75
C GLN A 98 3.02 -5.51 8.80
N GLN A 99 3.05 -5.25 7.49
CA GLN A 99 3.55 -6.18 6.49
C GLN A 99 5.04 -6.46 6.71
N THR A 100 5.85 -5.46 7.01
CA THR A 100 7.27 -5.65 7.35
C THR A 100 7.45 -6.58 8.55
N ILE A 101 6.64 -6.43 9.61
CA ILE A 101 6.66 -7.36 10.75
C ILE A 101 6.30 -8.79 10.31
N ALA A 102 5.30 -8.95 9.44
CA ALA A 102 4.93 -10.26 8.89
C ALA A 102 6.10 -10.90 8.11
N VAL A 103 6.81 -10.11 7.31
CA VAL A 103 7.98 -10.56 6.55
C VAL A 103 9.13 -10.96 7.46
N GLU A 104 9.38 -10.22 8.54
CA GLU A 104 10.40 -10.58 9.52
C GLU A 104 10.03 -11.87 10.27
N LEU A 105 8.77 -12.06 10.67
CA LEU A 105 8.28 -13.31 11.23
C LEU A 105 8.49 -14.48 10.27
N LEU A 106 8.07 -14.32 9.01
CA LEU A 106 8.24 -15.34 7.96
C LEU A 106 9.72 -15.68 7.73
N THR A 107 10.58 -14.66 7.73
CA THR A 107 12.04 -14.84 7.58
C THR A 107 12.62 -15.58 8.80
N ALA A 108 12.12 -15.33 10.01
CA ALA A 108 12.54 -16.06 11.20
C ALA A 108 12.08 -17.54 11.14
N VAL A 109 10.84 -17.80 10.72
CA VAL A 109 10.33 -19.16 10.51
C VAL A 109 11.16 -19.92 9.48
N GLU A 110 11.51 -19.28 8.36
CA GLU A 110 12.41 -19.88 7.37
C GLU A 110 13.81 -20.12 7.95
N GLY A 111 14.35 -19.20 8.75
CA GLY A 111 15.63 -19.41 9.42
C GLY A 111 15.62 -20.64 10.34
N MET A 112 14.51 -20.87 11.05
CA MET A 112 14.32 -22.04 11.87
C MET A 112 14.22 -23.32 11.02
N ASP A 113 13.40 -23.35 9.97
CA ASP A 113 13.28 -24.51 9.06
C ASP A 113 14.60 -24.83 8.35
N ARG A 114 15.37 -23.79 8.01
CA ARG A 114 16.73 -23.90 7.47
C ARG A 114 17.67 -24.57 8.46
N SER A 115 17.63 -24.18 9.72
CA SER A 115 18.45 -24.82 10.76
C SER A 115 18.09 -26.30 10.94
N ASP A 116 16.79 -26.66 10.96
CA ASP A 116 16.35 -28.06 11.01
C ASP A 116 16.86 -28.86 9.80
N SER A 117 16.72 -28.28 8.60
CA SER A 117 17.20 -28.87 7.35
C SER A 117 18.71 -29.13 7.36
N LEU A 118 19.50 -28.19 7.88
CA LEU A 118 20.95 -28.36 8.05
C LEU A 118 21.29 -29.48 9.05
N ALA A 119 20.56 -29.55 10.17
CA ALA A 119 20.76 -30.62 11.14
C ALA A 119 20.42 -32.02 10.56
N VAL A 120 19.44 -32.11 9.65
CA VAL A 120 19.09 -33.35 8.94
C VAL A 120 20.09 -33.71 7.84
N ALA A 121 20.62 -32.71 7.14
CA ALA A 121 21.62 -32.93 6.10
C ALA A 121 22.90 -33.58 6.65
N GLY A 122 23.17 -33.39 7.94
CA GLY A 122 24.36 -33.85 8.64
C GLY A 122 25.31 -32.68 8.87
N ILE A 123 25.82 -32.58 10.10
CA ILE A 123 26.65 -31.46 10.54
C ILE A 123 28.11 -31.89 10.59
N ASP A 124 28.89 -31.57 9.55
CA ASP A 124 30.35 -31.55 9.62
C ASP A 124 30.84 -30.24 10.28
N ASP A 125 32.15 -30.03 10.40
CA ASP A 125 32.69 -28.83 11.06
C ASP A 125 32.31 -27.51 10.37
N ALA A 126 32.16 -27.52 9.04
CA ALA A 126 31.75 -26.34 8.28
C ALA A 126 30.24 -26.10 8.43
N GLY A 127 29.43 -27.14 8.23
CA GLY A 127 27.99 -27.14 8.42
C GLY A 127 27.58 -26.80 9.85
N ARG A 128 28.44 -27.04 10.85
CA ARG A 128 28.17 -26.62 12.24
C ARG A 128 28.20 -25.12 12.42
N ARG A 129 29.12 -24.42 11.75
CA ARG A 129 29.17 -22.96 11.75
C ARG A 129 27.95 -22.39 11.05
N ASP A 130 27.58 -22.95 9.90
CA ASP A 130 26.40 -22.52 9.15
C ASP A 130 25.11 -22.77 9.94
N TYR A 131 25.01 -23.92 10.62
CA TYR A 131 23.92 -24.24 11.53
C TYR A 131 23.84 -23.25 12.69
N ALA A 132 24.95 -23.01 13.40
CA ALA A 132 24.98 -22.07 14.53
C ALA A 132 24.66 -20.63 14.09
N ALA A 133 25.14 -20.21 12.92
CA ALA A 133 24.81 -18.91 12.33
C ALA A 133 23.31 -18.80 12.01
N ALA A 134 22.71 -19.85 11.41
CA ALA A 134 21.28 -19.89 11.13
C ALA A 134 20.44 -19.81 12.41
N VAL A 135 20.80 -20.58 13.45
CA VAL A 135 20.14 -20.55 14.77
C VAL A 135 20.21 -19.16 15.40
N GLY A 136 21.41 -18.59 15.49
CA GLY A 136 21.61 -17.26 16.06
C GLY A 136 20.84 -16.17 15.30
N ALA A 137 20.84 -16.24 13.97
CA ALA A 137 20.17 -15.26 13.13
C ALA A 137 18.64 -15.26 13.32
N TYR A 138 18.00 -16.44 13.33
CA TYR A 138 16.55 -16.48 13.49
C TYR A 138 16.13 -16.12 14.93
N ARG A 139 16.87 -16.57 15.95
CA ARG A 139 16.60 -16.23 17.36
C ARG A 139 16.68 -14.72 17.60
N SER A 140 17.77 -14.11 17.15
CA SER A 140 17.98 -12.65 17.23
C SER A 140 16.86 -11.88 16.51
N ARG A 141 16.42 -12.36 15.35
CA ARG A 141 15.29 -11.77 14.63
C ARG A 141 13.99 -11.84 15.42
N LEU A 142 13.67 -13.00 16.02
CA LEU A 142 12.47 -13.16 16.86
C LEU A 142 12.49 -12.19 18.06
N ASP A 143 13.64 -12.04 18.71
CA ASP A 143 13.80 -11.10 19.82
C ASP A 143 13.62 -9.64 19.37
N ALA A 144 14.17 -9.28 18.20
CA ALA A 144 14.06 -7.93 17.64
C ALA A 144 12.63 -7.53 17.24
N ILE A 145 11.77 -8.50 16.91
CA ILE A 145 10.38 -8.25 16.50
C ILE A 145 9.37 -8.51 17.62
N ALA A 146 9.73 -9.20 18.71
CA ALA A 146 8.83 -9.54 19.80
C ALA A 146 8.07 -8.34 20.37
N GLY A 147 8.76 -7.20 20.55
CA GLY A 147 8.17 -5.95 21.04
C GLY A 147 7.24 -5.25 20.04
N LYS A 148 7.33 -5.59 18.75
CA LYS A 148 6.57 -4.98 17.65
C LYS A 148 5.30 -5.75 17.29
N LEU A 149 5.17 -6.98 17.80
CA LEU A 149 3.97 -7.79 17.61
C LEU A 149 2.74 -7.11 18.22
N THR A 150 1.58 -7.39 17.64
CA THR A 150 0.27 -7.06 18.25
C THR A 150 0.18 -7.64 19.66
N ASP A 151 -0.68 -7.09 20.53
CA ASP A 151 -0.74 -7.56 21.92
C ASP A 151 -1.11 -9.05 22.03
N SER A 152 -2.02 -9.53 21.19
CA SER A 152 -2.38 -10.95 21.11
C SER A 152 -1.21 -11.81 20.64
N SER A 153 -0.53 -11.43 19.55
CA SER A 153 0.63 -12.17 19.04
C SER A 153 1.81 -12.14 20.01
N ARG A 154 2.02 -11.02 20.72
CA ARG A 154 3.04 -10.86 21.76
C ARG A 154 2.75 -11.77 22.96
N GLN A 155 1.48 -11.93 23.34
CA GLN A 155 1.10 -12.87 24.38
C GLN A 155 1.42 -14.31 23.96
N THR A 156 0.97 -14.75 22.78
CA THR A 156 1.28 -16.08 22.26
C THR A 156 2.79 -16.33 22.13
N TYR A 157 3.57 -15.34 21.68
CA TYR A 157 5.03 -15.45 21.64
C TYR A 157 5.65 -15.62 23.03
N ARG A 158 5.20 -14.85 24.03
CA ARG A 158 5.68 -14.98 25.41
C ARG A 158 5.35 -16.34 26.01
N GLU A 159 4.15 -16.85 25.78
CA GLU A 159 3.72 -18.19 26.19
C GLU A 159 4.59 -19.26 25.53
N LEU A 160 4.90 -19.12 24.23
CA LEU A 160 5.80 -20.01 23.52
C LEU A 160 7.20 -20.00 24.14
N VAL A 161 7.81 -18.81 24.32
CA VAL A 161 9.18 -18.68 24.87
C VAL A 161 9.27 -19.21 26.30
N GLY A 162 8.20 -19.09 27.09
CA GLY A 162 8.10 -19.66 28.44
C GLY A 162 7.78 -21.15 28.49
N SER A 163 7.52 -21.80 27.36
CA SER A 163 7.11 -23.20 27.30
C SER A 163 8.27 -24.18 27.44
N GLU A 164 7.97 -25.39 27.90
CA GLU A 164 8.94 -26.49 27.96
C GLU A 164 9.44 -26.90 26.57
N ASP A 165 8.59 -26.84 25.54
CA ASP A 165 8.95 -27.19 24.17
C ASP A 165 10.00 -26.22 23.59
N TRP A 166 9.87 -24.91 23.84
CA TRP A 166 10.88 -23.93 23.44
C TRP A 166 12.23 -24.18 24.13
N GLY A 167 12.21 -24.49 25.43
CA GLY A 167 13.40 -24.85 26.20
C GLY A 167 14.08 -26.12 25.69
N ARG A 168 13.32 -27.20 25.48
CA ARG A 168 13.84 -28.47 24.93
C ARG A 168 14.41 -28.29 23.53
N PHE A 169 13.71 -27.56 22.67
CA PHE A 169 14.17 -27.26 21.31
C PHE A 169 15.50 -26.49 21.34
N GLY A 170 15.57 -25.40 22.11
CA GLY A 170 16.79 -24.59 22.23
C GLY A 170 17.97 -25.33 22.87
N ALA A 171 17.72 -26.25 23.80
CA ALA A 171 18.77 -27.07 24.40
C ALA A 171 19.43 -28.01 23.37
N VAL A 172 18.64 -28.58 22.45
CA VAL A 172 19.17 -29.39 21.35
C VAL A 172 19.95 -28.52 20.38
N GLU A 173 19.43 -27.35 20.01
CA GLU A 173 20.15 -26.44 19.10
C GLU A 173 21.51 -26.03 19.68
N THR A 174 21.55 -25.69 20.97
CA THR A 174 22.79 -25.37 21.68
C THR A 174 23.77 -26.54 21.67
N ALA A 175 23.28 -27.75 21.94
CA ALA A 175 24.12 -28.95 21.95
C ALA A 175 24.72 -29.25 20.57
N LEU A 176 23.90 -29.15 19.51
CA LEU A 176 24.33 -29.36 18.12
C LEU A 176 25.34 -28.30 17.68
N SER A 177 25.12 -27.01 18.02
CA SER A 177 26.09 -25.94 17.78
C SER A 177 27.41 -26.18 18.50
N ALA A 178 27.38 -26.71 19.73
CA ALA A 178 28.56 -26.99 20.55
C ALA A 178 29.25 -28.33 20.25
N ALA A 179 28.76 -29.12 19.29
CA ALA A 179 29.23 -30.48 19.01
C ALA A 179 29.14 -31.43 20.23
N THR A 180 28.13 -31.24 21.08
CA THR A 180 27.88 -32.06 22.27
C THR A 180 26.64 -32.93 22.09
N PRO A 181 26.52 -34.07 22.81
CA PRO A 181 25.33 -34.91 22.75
C PRO A 181 24.07 -34.13 23.15
N PRO A 182 22.98 -34.16 22.34
CA PRO A 182 21.73 -33.53 22.71
C PRO A 182 21.15 -34.09 24.03
N PRO A 183 20.57 -33.24 24.89
CA PRO A 183 20.05 -33.67 26.19
C PRO A 183 18.76 -34.50 26.09
N VAL A 184 18.11 -34.50 24.92
CA VAL A 184 16.92 -35.29 24.62
C VAL A 184 17.10 -36.06 23.32
N GLY A 185 16.42 -37.19 23.19
CA GLY A 185 16.46 -38.00 21.97
C GLY A 185 15.81 -37.31 20.76
N GLN A 186 16.15 -37.77 19.55
CA GLN A 186 15.68 -37.18 18.29
C GLN A 186 14.16 -37.10 18.19
N ALA A 187 13.42 -38.12 18.65
CA ALA A 187 11.95 -38.11 18.61
C ALA A 187 11.35 -36.97 19.45
N ALA A 188 11.86 -36.76 20.68
CA ALA A 188 11.41 -35.68 21.56
C ALA A 188 11.76 -34.31 20.99
N TRP A 189 12.96 -34.16 20.41
CA TRP A 189 13.36 -32.95 19.71
C TRP A 189 12.41 -32.61 18.56
N ARG A 190 12.04 -33.59 17.71
CA ARG A 190 11.12 -33.38 16.59
C ARG A 190 9.73 -32.94 17.02
N VAL A 191 9.23 -33.48 18.13
CA VAL A 191 7.94 -33.04 18.69
C VAL A 191 8.02 -31.58 19.13
N ALA A 192 9.04 -31.21 19.91
CA ALA A 192 9.24 -29.85 20.38
C ALA A 192 9.42 -28.85 19.21
N ALA A 193 10.28 -29.18 18.24
CA ALA A 193 10.49 -28.38 17.04
C ALA A 193 9.19 -28.19 16.23
N GLY A 194 8.37 -29.25 16.13
CA GLY A 194 7.07 -29.20 15.46
C GLY A 194 6.01 -28.37 16.20
N VAL A 195 6.08 -28.25 17.52
CA VAL A 195 5.24 -27.32 18.30
C VAL A 195 5.70 -25.89 18.03
N VAL A 196 6.99 -25.60 18.22
CA VAL A 196 7.58 -24.26 18.01
C VAL A 196 7.31 -23.76 16.60
N GLY A 197 7.57 -24.58 15.57
CA GLY A 197 7.38 -24.21 14.18
C GLY A 197 5.93 -23.91 13.82
N ARG A 198 4.98 -24.71 14.33
CA ARG A 198 3.55 -24.44 14.13
C ARG A 198 3.13 -23.13 14.79
N THR A 199 3.53 -22.89 16.04
CA THR A 199 3.18 -21.65 16.74
C THR A 199 3.75 -20.41 16.04
N LEU A 200 5.00 -20.45 15.57
CA LEU A 200 5.58 -19.33 14.82
C LEU A 200 4.94 -19.16 13.43
N GLY A 201 4.55 -20.26 12.78
CA GLY A 201 3.77 -20.23 11.54
C GLY A 201 2.40 -19.59 11.73
N ASP A 202 1.69 -19.95 12.81
CA ASP A 202 0.39 -19.37 13.17
C ASP A 202 0.50 -17.87 13.49
N LEU A 203 1.57 -17.45 14.19
CA LEU A 203 1.87 -16.03 14.42
C LEU A 203 2.06 -15.27 13.09
N THR A 204 2.76 -15.88 12.14
CA THR A 204 2.97 -15.31 10.81
C THR A 204 1.64 -15.16 10.07
N ALA A 205 0.81 -16.20 10.06
CA ALA A 205 -0.51 -16.16 9.42
C ALA A 205 -1.42 -15.07 10.03
N ARG A 206 -1.47 -14.98 11.37
CA ARG A 206 -2.22 -13.93 12.08
C ARG A 206 -1.73 -12.52 11.76
N GLN A 207 -0.42 -12.33 11.66
CA GLN A 207 0.15 -11.03 11.32
C GLN A 207 -0.18 -10.63 9.87
N ILE A 208 -0.15 -11.57 8.94
CA ILE A 208 -0.58 -11.34 7.55
C ILE A 208 -2.08 -10.98 7.51
N GLU A 209 -2.91 -11.73 8.22
CA GLU A 209 -4.36 -11.46 8.30
C GLU A 209 -4.64 -10.08 8.91
N TYR A 210 -3.95 -9.71 9.99
CA TYR A 210 -4.06 -8.39 10.60
C TYR A 210 -3.68 -7.27 9.63
N SER A 211 -2.56 -7.43 8.90
CA SER A 211 -2.14 -6.46 7.89
C SER A 211 -3.14 -6.34 6.72
N ALA A 212 -3.79 -7.45 6.34
CA ALA A 212 -4.82 -7.47 5.32
C ALA A 212 -6.09 -6.74 5.76
N GLN A 213 -6.54 -6.98 6.99
CA GLN A 213 -7.69 -6.27 7.56
C GLN A 213 -7.42 -4.77 7.66
N LEU A 214 -6.23 -4.39 8.10
CA LEU A 214 -5.81 -3.00 8.18
C LEU A 214 -5.80 -2.33 6.80
N ALA A 215 -5.30 -3.01 5.76
CA ALA A 215 -5.31 -2.54 4.39
C ALA A 215 -6.75 -2.31 3.87
N ILE A 216 -7.66 -3.25 4.14
CA ILE A 216 -9.07 -3.14 3.78
C ILE A 216 -9.73 -1.95 4.52
N ASP A 217 -9.52 -1.82 5.83
CA ASP A 217 -10.10 -0.75 6.64
C ASP A 217 -9.50 0.63 6.31
N GLY A 218 -8.22 0.67 5.94
CA GLY A 218 -7.53 1.84 5.41
C GLY A 218 -8.19 2.31 4.11
N GLY A 219 -8.30 1.41 3.12
CA GLY A 219 -8.95 1.70 1.84
C GLY A 219 -10.39 2.19 1.99
N ARG A 220 -11.18 1.57 2.88
CA ARG A 220 -12.55 2.04 3.18
C ARG A 220 -12.59 3.46 3.77
N ARG A 221 -11.65 3.80 4.65
CA ARG A 221 -11.55 5.15 5.24
C ARG A 221 -11.12 6.18 4.22
N VAL A 222 -10.12 5.89 3.39
CA VAL A 222 -9.66 6.77 2.31
C VAL A 222 -10.79 7.05 1.33
N LEU A 223 -11.51 6.01 0.88
CA LEU A 223 -12.67 6.15 0.00
C LEU A 223 -13.80 6.97 0.64
N SER A 224 -14.11 6.71 1.92
CA SER A 224 -15.14 7.47 2.64
C SER A 224 -14.77 8.95 2.78
N GLY A 225 -13.49 9.23 3.07
CA GLY A 225 -12.95 10.59 3.14
C GLY A 225 -12.98 11.30 1.78
N ALA A 226 -12.60 10.61 0.70
CA ALA A 226 -12.65 11.15 -0.65
C ALA A 226 -14.08 11.46 -1.10
N LEU A 227 -15.04 10.57 -0.81
CA LEU A 227 -16.46 10.81 -1.06
C LEU A 227 -17.01 11.99 -0.26
N ALA A 228 -16.66 12.09 1.03
CA ALA A 228 -17.05 13.22 1.87
C ALA A 228 -16.45 14.54 1.37
N ALA A 229 -15.18 14.55 0.98
CA ALA A 229 -14.50 15.71 0.41
C ALA A 229 -15.09 16.12 -0.94
N ALA A 230 -15.32 15.16 -1.85
CA ALA A 230 -15.98 15.40 -3.14
C ALA A 230 -17.40 15.96 -2.93
N GLY A 231 -18.14 15.42 -1.96
CA GLY A 231 -19.44 15.93 -1.56
C GLY A 231 -19.36 17.36 -1.03
N ALA A 232 -18.42 17.66 -0.13
CA ALA A 232 -18.23 18.99 0.42
C ALA A 232 -17.86 20.02 -0.66
N ILE A 233 -16.93 19.69 -1.55
CA ILE A 233 -16.52 20.55 -2.68
C ILE A 233 -17.71 20.79 -3.63
N SER A 234 -18.47 19.75 -3.95
CA SER A 234 -19.66 19.85 -4.82
C SER A 234 -20.76 20.71 -4.19
N LEU A 235 -21.01 20.55 -2.90
CA LEU A 235 -21.97 21.38 -2.16
C LEU A 235 -21.54 22.85 -2.17
N LEU A 236 -20.27 23.13 -1.92
CA LEU A 236 -19.75 24.50 -1.87
C LEU A 236 -19.84 25.18 -3.25
N ALA A 237 -19.50 24.46 -4.32
CA ALA A 237 -19.69 24.93 -5.69
C ALA A 237 -21.17 25.19 -6.02
N GLY A 238 -22.07 24.31 -5.58
CA GLY A 238 -23.52 24.47 -5.73
C GLY A 238 -24.07 25.70 -5.00
N VAL A 239 -23.60 25.97 -3.78
CA VAL A 239 -23.97 27.16 -3.00
C VAL A 239 -23.51 28.44 -3.71
N VAL A 240 -22.26 28.48 -4.19
CA VAL A 240 -21.74 29.62 -4.95
C VAL A 240 -22.57 29.87 -6.20
N MET A 241 -22.90 28.82 -6.95
CA MET A 241 -23.76 28.92 -8.13
C MET A 241 -25.16 29.46 -7.79
N ALA A 242 -25.77 28.99 -6.70
CA ALA A 242 -27.07 29.47 -6.24
C ALA A 242 -27.04 30.95 -5.86
N ILE A 243 -25.99 31.41 -5.16
CA ILE A 243 -25.79 32.81 -4.80
C ILE A 243 -25.66 33.67 -6.07
N VAL A 244 -24.85 33.24 -7.04
CA VAL A 244 -24.67 33.95 -8.32
C VAL A 244 -26.00 34.03 -9.07
N MET A 245 -26.77 32.94 -9.14
CA MET A 245 -28.11 32.94 -9.74
C MET A 245 -29.08 33.87 -9.02
N GLN A 246 -29.02 33.93 -7.69
CA GLN A 246 -29.91 34.78 -6.89
C GLN A 246 -29.57 36.26 -7.06
N LEU A 247 -28.28 36.62 -7.10
CA LEU A 247 -27.84 37.98 -7.45
C LEU A 247 -28.23 38.34 -8.88
N ALA A 248 -28.04 37.44 -9.84
CA ALA A 248 -28.39 37.67 -11.24
C ALA A 248 -29.89 37.94 -11.43
N ARG A 249 -30.76 37.28 -10.65
CA ARG A 249 -32.21 37.52 -10.64
C ARG A 249 -32.60 38.84 -9.97
N ARG A 250 -31.80 39.34 -9.01
CA ARG A 250 -32.06 40.58 -8.27
C ARG A 250 -31.60 41.84 -9.01
N LEU A 251 -30.74 41.72 -10.01
CA LEU A 251 -30.38 42.85 -10.87
C LEU A 251 -31.53 43.07 -11.87
N PRO A 252 -32.29 44.18 -11.78
CA PRO A 252 -33.19 44.52 -12.86
C PRO A 252 -32.33 44.73 -14.10
N MET A 253 -32.49 43.88 -15.10
CA MET A 253 -31.96 44.20 -16.42
C MET A 253 -32.72 45.43 -16.89
N THR A 254 -32.18 46.61 -16.61
CA THR A 254 -32.43 47.77 -17.44
C THR A 254 -32.01 47.32 -18.83
N THR A 255 -33.00 47.02 -19.66
CA THR A 255 -32.81 46.93 -21.09
C THR A 255 -32.27 48.28 -21.51
N LEU A 256 -30.94 48.43 -21.50
CA LEU A 256 -30.30 49.58 -22.09
C LEU A 256 -30.61 49.44 -23.58
N THR A 257 -31.65 50.14 -24.01
CA THR A 257 -32.17 50.14 -25.37
C THR A 257 -31.08 50.71 -26.26
N TRP A 258 -30.24 49.81 -26.78
CA TRP A 258 -29.22 50.10 -27.79
C TRP A 258 -29.82 50.71 -29.08
N SER A 259 -31.14 50.70 -29.22
CA SER A 259 -31.87 51.36 -30.31
C SER A 259 -31.62 52.87 -30.38
N HIS A 260 -31.39 53.56 -29.26
CA HIS A 260 -31.25 55.02 -29.30
C HIS A 260 -29.83 55.49 -29.64
N LEU A 261 -28.80 54.71 -29.31
CA LEU A 261 -27.40 55.07 -29.60
C LEU A 261 -27.02 54.85 -31.08
N VAL A 262 -27.67 53.89 -31.77
CA VAL A 262 -27.44 53.66 -33.21
C VAL A 262 -28.17 54.70 -34.08
N SER A 263 -29.35 55.16 -33.65
CA SER A 263 -30.10 56.22 -34.34
C SER A 263 -29.35 57.56 -34.35
N ASP A 264 -28.75 57.94 -33.22
CA ASP A 264 -28.08 59.24 -33.07
C ASP A 264 -26.75 59.32 -33.87
N TYR A 265 -26.12 58.18 -34.13
CA TYR A 265 -24.92 58.09 -34.96
C TYR A 265 -25.23 58.17 -36.46
N ALA A 266 -26.34 57.57 -36.90
CA ALA A 266 -26.79 57.65 -38.28
C ALA A 266 -27.17 59.09 -38.67
N GLU A 267 -27.89 59.80 -37.79
CA GLU A 267 -28.35 61.18 -38.03
C GLU A 267 -27.19 62.19 -38.09
N LYS A 268 -26.18 62.04 -37.22
CA LYS A 268 -24.96 62.88 -37.25
C LYS A 268 -24.09 62.63 -38.48
N SER A 269 -24.07 61.39 -39.01
CA SER A 269 -23.29 61.08 -40.22
C SER A 269 -23.89 61.70 -41.49
N THR A 270 -25.21 61.81 -41.59
CA THR A 270 -25.89 62.48 -42.70
C THR A 270 -25.74 64.00 -42.68
N LEU A 271 -25.68 64.62 -41.50
CA LEU A 271 -25.45 66.07 -41.38
C LEU A 271 -24.04 66.49 -41.83
N LEU A 272 -23.03 65.64 -41.64
CA LEU A 272 -21.66 65.92 -42.10
C LEU A 272 -21.47 65.71 -43.61
N ALA A 273 -22.34 64.94 -44.27
CA ALA A 273 -22.28 64.72 -45.72
C ALA A 273 -22.87 65.87 -46.55
N HIS A 274 -23.67 66.77 -45.96
CA HIS A 274 -24.30 67.89 -46.66
C HIS A 274 -23.52 69.22 -46.56
N THR A 275 -22.56 69.33 -45.64
CA THR A 275 -21.75 70.55 -45.48
C THR A 275 -20.51 70.58 -46.39
N SER A 276 -20.01 69.42 -46.86
CA SER A 276 -18.80 69.36 -47.70
C SER A 276 -19.05 69.65 -49.19
N ARG A 277 -20.31 69.71 -49.65
CA ARG A 277 -20.65 69.88 -51.09
C ARG A 277 -20.81 71.34 -51.55
N ARG A 278 -20.70 72.34 -50.65
CA ARG A 278 -20.97 73.76 -50.97
C ARG A 278 -19.73 74.68 -51.04
N SER A 279 -18.52 74.18 -50.85
CA SER A 279 -17.29 75.00 -50.75
C SER A 279 -16.23 74.70 -51.82
N GLY A 280 -16.62 74.38 -53.05
CA GLY A 280 -15.67 74.02 -54.11
C GLY A 280 -16.09 74.46 -55.51
N ARG A 281 -16.49 75.72 -55.70
CA ARG A 281 -16.65 76.30 -57.05
C ARG A 281 -16.65 77.84 -57.03
N ALA A 282 -15.45 78.43 -57.04
CA ALA A 282 -15.08 79.78 -57.49
C ALA A 282 -13.58 79.92 -57.11
N ASP A 283 -12.63 80.38 -57.91
CA ASP A 283 -12.66 81.01 -59.23
C ASP A 283 -11.28 80.84 -59.88
N LEU A 284 -11.28 80.76 -61.21
CA LEU A 284 -10.13 80.95 -62.08
C LEU A 284 -10.04 82.44 -62.40
N SER A 285 -8.88 83.09 -62.20
CA SER A 285 -8.31 84.16 -63.06
C SER A 285 -7.25 84.99 -62.33
N GLY A 286 -6.09 85.19 -62.99
CA GLY A 286 -4.98 86.02 -62.53
C GLY A 286 -3.64 85.46 -62.97
#